data_AF-A0A951N3Y2-F1
#
_entry.id   AF-A0A951N3Y2-F1
#
_cell.length_a   1.000
_cell.length_b   1.000
_cell.length_c   1.000
_cell.angle_alpha   90.00
_cell.angle_beta   90.00
_cell.angle_gamma   90.00
#
_symmetry.space_group_name_H-M   'P 1'
#
loop_
_entity.id
_entity.type
_entity.pdbx_description
1 polymer ?
#
loop_
_entity_poly.entity_id
_entity_poly.type
_entity_poly.pdbx_seq_one_letter_code
_entity_poly.pdbx_strand_id
1 'polypeptide(L)' 'MAEIGLKAGRPSAQQPRVSLADLREDTVRLNVDIDKSLHKKLKLKAVEEERSIALIVRELLEKALAA' A
#
# COMPACT_ATOMS: atom_id res chain seq x y z
N MET A 1 43.70 30.76 24.21
CA MET A 1 43.56 29.29 24.09
C MET A 1 42.16 28.90 24.54
N ALA A 2 41.32 28.44 23.62
CA ALA A 2 40.16 27.58 23.88
C ALA A 2 39.51 27.22 22.53
N GLU A 3 40.06 26.21 21.86
CA GLU A 3 39.35 25.50 20.78
C GLU A 3 38.59 24.35 21.44
N ILE A 4 37.25 24.43 21.45
CA ILE A 4 36.38 23.29 21.73
C ILE A 4 35.71 22.94 20.41
N GLY A 5 36.44 22.22 19.56
CA GLY A 5 35.91 21.60 18.36
C GLY A 5 35.01 20.43 18.76
N LEU A 6 33.70 20.66 18.87
CA LEU A 6 32.72 19.58 18.86
C LEU A 6 32.83 18.86 17.50
N LYS A 7 33.58 17.76 17.45
CA LYS A 7 33.44 16.76 16.39
C LYS A 7 32.03 16.18 16.49
N ALA A 8 31.12 16.75 15.70
CA ALA A 8 29.78 16.23 15.49
C ALA A 8 29.88 14.84 14.82
N GLY A 9 30.08 13.81 15.63
CA GLY A 9 29.70 12.47 15.24
C GLY A 9 28.21 12.50 14.93
N ARG A 10 27.83 12.11 13.70
CA ARG A 10 26.44 11.79 13.37
C ARG A 10 26.25 10.32 13.72
N PRO A 11 25.55 9.96 14.82
CA PRO A 11 25.07 8.60 15.02
C PRO A 11 23.92 8.36 14.05
N SER A 12 24.26 8.12 12.80
CA SER A 12 23.36 7.61 11.76
C SER A 12 24.16 6.81 10.73
N ALA A 13 25.22 6.13 11.18
CA ALA A 13 25.79 5.03 10.43
C ALA A 13 24.83 3.83 10.55
N GLN A 14 23.98 3.70 9.53
CA GLN A 14 23.49 2.42 9.01
C GLN A 14 22.85 1.46 10.03
N GLN A 15 21.60 1.74 10.41
CA GLN A 15 20.65 0.64 10.52
C GLN A 15 19.98 0.50 9.15
N PRO A 16 20.02 -0.68 8.51
CA PRO A 16 19.21 -0.93 7.32
C PRO A 16 17.77 -0.79 7.77
N ARG A 17 17.15 0.35 7.43
CA ARG A 17 15.71 0.51 7.54
C ARG A 17 15.13 -0.43 6.50
N VAL A 18 14.82 -1.66 6.92
CA VAL A 18 13.88 -2.52 6.17
C VAL A 18 12.65 -1.65 6.02
N SER A 19 12.47 -1.13 4.82
CA SER A 19 11.41 -0.19 4.56
C SER A 19 10.13 -1.00 4.41
N LEU A 20 8.99 -0.43 4.79
CA LEU A 20 7.69 -1.06 4.51
C LEU A 20 7.44 -1.25 2.99
N ALA A 21 8.31 -0.72 2.12
CA ALA A 21 8.30 -0.99 0.69
C ALA A 21 8.89 -2.36 0.33
N ASP A 22 9.82 -2.88 1.14
CA ASP A 22 10.45 -4.21 0.93
C ASP A 22 9.50 -5.37 1.30
N LEU A 23 8.39 -5.08 1.98
CA LEU A 23 7.34 -6.03 2.38
C LEU A 23 6.14 -6.05 1.42
N ARG A 24 6.15 -5.25 0.34
CA ARG A 24 5.03 -5.20 -0.59
C ARG A 24 5.19 -6.26 -1.68
N GLU A 25 4.22 -7.15 -1.76
CA GLU A 25 3.96 -7.98 -2.94
C GLU A 25 3.98 -7.09 -4.21
N ASP A 26 4.49 -7.63 -5.33
CA ASP A 26 4.61 -6.95 -6.63
C ASP A 26 3.22 -6.54 -7.15
N THR A 27 2.74 -5.40 -6.68
CA THR A 27 1.38 -4.91 -6.90
C THR A 27 1.44 -3.49 -7.44
N VAL A 28 0.74 -3.26 -8.55
CA VAL A 28 0.63 -1.95 -9.20
C VAL A 28 -0.70 -1.30 -8.84
N ARG A 29 -0.68 -0.01 -8.50
CA ARG A 29 -1.88 0.74 -8.14
C ARG A 29 -2.72 1.04 -9.38
N LEU A 30 -3.98 0.60 -9.36
CA LEU A 30 -4.99 0.92 -10.38
C LEU A 30 -5.87 2.07 -9.88
N ASN A 31 -5.91 3.18 -10.62
CA ASN A 31 -6.87 4.26 -10.40
C ASN A 31 -7.96 4.17 -11.47
N VAL A 32 -9.21 4.03 -11.06
CA VAL A 32 -10.37 3.94 -11.96
C VAL A 32 -11.49 4.83 -11.46
N ASP A 33 -12.17 5.48 -12.40
CA ASP A 33 -13.42 6.16 -12.13
C ASP A 33 -14.58 5.17 -12.33
N ILE A 34 -15.46 5.09 -11.34
CA ILE A 34 -16.66 4.26 -11.39
C ILE A 34 -17.88 5.05 -10.96
N ASP A 35 -19.05 4.66 -11.47
CA ASP A 35 -20.30 5.26 -11.06
C ASP A 35 -20.52 5.15 -9.55
N LYS A 36 -21.09 6.20 -8.96
CA LYS A 36 -21.40 6.25 -7.52
C LYS A 36 -22.32 5.10 -7.08
N SER A 37 -23.26 4.72 -7.95
CA SER A 37 -24.17 3.58 -7.73
C SER A 37 -23.41 2.26 -7.68
N LEU A 38 -22.42 2.08 -8.57
CA LEU A 38 -21.57 0.89 -8.62
C LEU A 38 -20.66 0.82 -7.39
N HIS A 39 -20.03 1.94 -7.01
CA HIS A 39 -19.23 2.01 -5.78
C HIS A 39 -20.04 1.61 -4.54
N LYS A 40 -21.30 2.06 -4.44
CA LYS A 40 -22.19 1.71 -3.32
C LYS A 40 -22.48 0.20 -3.29
N LYS A 41 -22.80 -0.40 -4.44
CA LYS A 41 -23.02 -1.85 -4.55
C LYS A 41 -21.77 -2.64 -4.15
N LEU A 42 -20.60 -2.20 -4.60
CA LEU A 42 -19.32 -2.80 -4.25
C LEU A 42 -19.06 -2.75 -2.73
N LYS A 43 -19.37 -1.62 -2.10
CA LYS A 43 -19.26 -1.45 -0.63
C LYS A 43 -20.22 -2.37 0.13
N LEU A 44 -21.47 -2.46 -0.31
CA LEU A 44 -22.46 -3.33 0.34
C LEU A 44 -22.02 -4.79 0.28
N LYS A 45 -21.58 -5.24 -0.91
CA LYS A 45 -21.05 -6.58 -1.11
C LYS A 45 -19.85 -6.89 -0.21
N ALA A 46 -18.94 -5.93 -0.04
CA ALA A 46 -17.80 -6.06 0.86
C ALA A 46 -18.22 -6.23 2.34
N VAL A 47 -19.28 -5.55 2.76
CA VAL A 47 -19.85 -5.70 4.11
C VAL A 47 -20.55 -7.05 4.27
N GLU A 48 -21.35 -7.47 3.28
CA GLU A 48 -22.07 -8.74 3.30
C GLU A 48 -21.13 -9.95 3.36
N GLU A 49 -19.99 -9.88 2.66
CA GLU A 49 -19.00 -10.96 2.63
C GLU A 49 -17.95 -10.87 3.74
N GLU A 50 -17.94 -9.80 4.55
CA GLU A 50 -16.86 -9.50 5.53
C GLU A 50 -15.46 -9.45 4.88
N ARG A 51 -15.38 -8.93 3.64
CA ARG A 51 -14.16 -8.92 2.82
C ARG A 51 -13.75 -7.52 2.41
N SER A 52 -12.47 -7.37 2.05
CA SER A 52 -11.99 -6.09 1.52
C SER A 52 -12.44 -5.88 0.08
N ILE A 53 -12.75 -4.63 -0.25
CA ILE A 53 -13.08 -4.22 -1.63
C ILE A 53 -11.96 -4.60 -2.60
N ALA A 54 -10.69 -4.45 -2.18
CA ALA A 54 -9.53 -4.76 -3.01
C ALA A 54 -9.47 -6.26 -3.39
N LEU A 55 -9.77 -7.15 -2.44
CA LEU A 55 -9.83 -8.60 -2.71
C LEU A 55 -10.95 -8.93 -3.70
N ILE A 56 -12.14 -8.37 -3.48
CA ILE A 56 -13.29 -8.60 -4.37
C ILE A 56 -13.00 -8.11 -5.79
N VAL A 57 -12.42 -6.91 -5.92
CA VAL A 57 -12.06 -6.35 -7.23
C VAL A 57 -10.99 -7.21 -7.92
N ARG A 58 -9.97 -7.67 -7.18
CA ARG A 58 -8.94 -8.55 -7.72
C ARG A 58 -9.53 -9.85 -8.26
N GLU A 59 -10.37 -10.53 -7.49
CA GLU A 59 -11.01 -11.78 -7.94
C GLU A 59 -11.92 -11.59 -9.16
N LEU A 60 -12.66 -10.48 -9.21
CA LEU A 60 -13.50 -10.16 -10.36
C LEU A 60 -12.65 -9.92 -11.62
N LEU A 61 -11.52 -9.22 -11.49
CA LEU A 61 -10.59 -8.99 -12.59
C LEU A 61 -9.92 -10.30 -13.03
N GLU A 62 -9.46 -11.14 -12.11
CA GLU A 62 -8.88 -12.45 -12.41
C GLU A 62 -9.88 -13.34 -13.15
N LYS A 63 -11.14 -13.40 -12.71
CA LYS A 63 -12.19 -14.16 -13.39
C LYS A 63 -12.54 -13.62 -14.78
N ALA A 64 -12.55 -12.29 -14.95
CA ALA A 64 -12.87 -11.66 -16.22
C ALA A 64 -11.76 -11.80 -17.26
N LEU A 65 -10.49 -11.83 -16.82
CA LEU A 65 -9.31 -11.90 -17.68
C LEU A 65 -8.80 -13.33 -17.90
N ALA A 66 -9.27 -14.31 -17.12
CA ALA A 66 -8.98 -15.73 -17.33
C ALA A 66 -9.83 -16.39 -18.43
N ALA A 67 -10.61 -15.61 -19.17
CA ALA A 67 -11.45 -16.04 -20.31
C ALA A 67 -10.73 -15.84 -21.65
#